data_AF-A0A7V3EEP4-F1
#
_entry.id   AF-A0A7V3EEP4-F1
#
_cell.length_a   1.000
_cell.length_b   1.000
_cell.length_c   1.000
_cell.angle_alpha   90.00
_cell.angle_beta   90.00
_cell.angle_gamma   90.00
#
_symmetry.space_group_name_H-M   'P 1'
#
loop_
_entity.id
_entity.type
_entity.pdbx_description
1 polymer ?
#
loop_
_entity_poly.entity_id
_entity_poly.type
_entity_poly.pdbx_seq_one_letter_code
_entity_poly.pdbx_strand_id
1 'polypeptide(L)'
;MERKLRLSPLELFLAGKEIRFRLPPRLSSARELLEKQLILLLQAAGYDQYQREILFCVHELVSNGFKANLKRTFFQQRGLNIENMEDYRRGMEEFRNLLGTSHTPREDAALSCENSSWVKVKVHLTSKGLLLGVENNETLHYYERLRILDKENRSSRIQTVTELLLDSHDTEEGAGLGLLFLFYILKHRLPGSTFALVTEPGITRMELRFPATLSRGNKFFE
;
A
#
# COMPACT_ATOMS: atom_id res chain seq x y z
N MET A 1 -16.08 11.59 -41.36
CA MET A 1 -14.82 11.47 -40.60
C MET A 1 -15.20 11.24 -39.14
N GLU A 2 -15.38 9.98 -38.75
CA GLU A 2 -15.83 9.62 -37.40
C GLU A 2 -14.74 9.96 -36.38
N ARG A 3 -14.99 10.98 -35.54
CA ARG A 3 -14.22 11.16 -34.31
C ARG A 3 -14.51 9.93 -33.44
N LYS A 4 -13.57 8.99 -33.35
CA LYS A 4 -13.59 7.96 -32.31
C LYS A 4 -13.72 8.68 -30.97
N LEU A 5 -14.89 8.58 -30.34
CA LEU A 5 -15.15 9.09 -29.00
C LEU A 5 -14.13 8.41 -28.08
N ARG A 6 -13.14 9.16 -27.58
CA ARG A 6 -12.21 8.65 -26.57
C ARG A 6 -12.94 8.68 -25.24
N LEU A 7 -13.30 7.51 -24.74
CA LEU A 7 -13.85 7.37 -23.39
C LEU A 7 -12.85 7.94 -22.37
N SER A 8 -13.37 8.71 -21.43
CA SER A 8 -12.67 9.19 -20.25
C SER A 8 -12.18 8.03 -19.37
N PRO A 9 -11.19 8.23 -18.49
CA PRO A 9 -10.75 7.21 -17.55
C PRO A 9 -11.90 6.66 -16.68
N LEU A 10 -12.87 7.50 -16.31
CA LEU A 10 -14.04 7.09 -15.55
C LEU A 10 -14.96 6.19 -16.37
N GLU A 11 -15.24 6.53 -17.63
CA GLU A 11 -16.05 5.69 -18.52
C GLU A 11 -15.37 4.36 -18.82
N LEU A 12 -14.05 4.35 -19.01
CA LEU A 12 -13.27 3.12 -19.17
C LEU A 12 -13.37 2.24 -17.91
N PHE A 13 -13.23 2.84 -16.74
CA PHE A 13 -13.36 2.14 -15.46
C PHE A 13 -14.74 1.50 -15.28
N LEU A 14 -15.81 2.27 -15.55
CA LEU A 14 -17.19 1.78 -15.48
C LEU A 14 -17.50 0.70 -16.53
N ALA A 15 -16.81 0.73 -17.67
CA ALA A 15 -16.84 -0.33 -18.67
C ALA A 15 -15.99 -1.57 -18.30
N GLY A 16 -15.48 -1.65 -17.07
CA GLY A 16 -14.67 -2.76 -16.58
C GLY A 16 -13.26 -2.80 -17.14
N LYS A 17 -12.71 -1.68 -17.62
CA LYS A 17 -11.29 -1.58 -17.98
C LYS A 17 -10.46 -1.23 -16.76
N GLU A 18 -9.30 -1.87 -16.65
CA GLU A 18 -8.32 -1.56 -15.61
C GLU A 18 -7.70 -0.17 -15.86
N ILE A 19 -7.75 0.68 -14.85
CA ILE A 19 -7.09 1.98 -14.83
C ILE A 19 -5.75 1.84 -14.11
N ARG A 20 -4.70 2.39 -14.71
CA ARG A 20 -3.33 2.36 -14.16
C ARG A 20 -2.83 3.77 -13.91
N PHE A 21 -2.46 4.05 -12.67
CA PHE A 21 -1.79 5.28 -12.27
C PHE A 21 -0.31 5.00 -12.09
N ARG A 22 0.56 5.66 -12.85
CA ARG A 22 1.98 5.74 -12.51
C ARG A 22 2.16 6.92 -11.56
N LEU A 23 2.67 6.66 -10.37
CA LEU A 23 2.81 7.69 -9.35
C LEU A 23 4.06 8.54 -9.61
N PRO A 24 4.01 9.86 -9.32
CA PRO A 24 5.20 10.70 -9.33
C PRO A 24 6.21 10.23 -8.28
N PRO A 25 7.51 10.55 -8.42
CA PRO A 25 8.58 9.99 -7.58
C PRO A 25 8.59 10.51 -6.14
N ARG A 26 7.70 11.44 -5.77
CA ARG A 26 7.56 11.99 -4.41
C ARG A 26 6.28 11.51 -3.76
N LEU A 27 6.37 10.99 -2.53
CA LEU A 27 5.23 10.35 -1.84
C LEU A 27 4.05 11.31 -1.63
N SER A 28 4.24 12.52 -1.10
CA SER A 28 3.11 13.46 -0.91
C SER A 28 2.38 13.79 -2.21
N SER A 29 3.11 14.13 -3.27
CA SER A 29 2.52 14.39 -4.59
C SER A 29 1.80 13.15 -5.14
N ALA A 30 2.36 11.96 -4.89
CA ALA A 30 1.74 10.70 -5.28
C ALA A 30 0.44 10.44 -4.51
N ARG A 31 0.41 10.71 -3.20
CA ARG A 31 -0.78 10.58 -2.36
C ARG A 31 -1.88 11.55 -2.80
N GLU A 32 -1.55 12.82 -2.99
CA GLU A 32 -2.52 13.84 -3.41
C GLU A 32 -3.13 13.53 -4.80
N LEU A 33 -2.30 13.15 -5.77
CA LEU A 33 -2.77 12.78 -7.10
C LEU A 33 -3.70 11.56 -7.03
N LEU A 34 -3.27 10.53 -6.29
CA LEU A 34 -4.02 9.30 -6.16
C LEU A 34 -5.35 9.50 -5.46
N GLU A 35 -5.37 10.26 -4.37
CA GLU A 35 -6.60 10.55 -3.61
C GLU A 35 -7.66 11.20 -4.49
N LYS A 36 -7.30 12.27 -5.20
CA LYS A 36 -8.22 12.98 -6.12
C LYS A 36 -8.82 12.04 -7.18
N GLN A 37 -8.01 11.18 -7.77
CA GLN A 37 -8.47 10.25 -8.83
C GLN A 37 -9.27 9.09 -8.25
N LEU A 38 -8.80 8.50 -7.15
CA LEU A 38 -9.39 7.30 -6.57
C LEU A 38 -10.76 7.59 -5.95
N ILE A 39 -10.96 8.75 -5.31
CA ILE A 39 -12.27 9.15 -4.78
C ILE A 39 -13.34 9.10 -5.88
N LEU A 40 -13.06 9.69 -7.05
CA LEU A 40 -14.00 9.69 -8.18
C LEU A 40 -14.35 8.27 -8.63
N LEU A 41 -13.37 7.36 -8.69
CA LEU A 41 -13.60 5.96 -9.05
C LEU A 41 -14.41 5.22 -7.98
N LEU A 42 -14.11 5.44 -6.69
CA LEU A 42 -14.82 4.80 -5.58
C LEU A 42 -16.27 5.27 -5.51
N GLN A 43 -16.53 6.56 -5.72
CA GLN A 43 -17.89 7.11 -5.79
C GLN A 43 -18.69 6.46 -6.90
N ALA A 44 -18.13 6.42 -8.10
CA ALA A 44 -18.81 5.84 -9.26
C ALA A 44 -19.03 4.32 -9.14
N ALA A 45 -18.18 3.62 -8.38
CA ALA A 45 -18.33 2.19 -8.10
C ALA A 45 -19.20 1.87 -6.88
N GLY A 46 -19.77 2.87 -6.20
CA GLY A 46 -20.65 2.65 -5.04
C GLY A 46 -19.94 2.39 -3.70
N TYR A 47 -18.64 2.71 -3.58
CA TYR A 47 -17.84 2.55 -2.36
C TYR A 47 -17.71 3.85 -1.55
N ASP A 48 -18.60 4.84 -1.76
CA ASP A 48 -18.50 6.18 -1.15
C ASP A 48 -18.39 6.13 0.38
N GLN A 49 -19.22 5.31 1.03
CA GLN A 49 -19.24 5.16 2.49
C GLN A 49 -17.96 4.53 3.09
N TYR A 50 -17.08 3.96 2.26
CA TYR A 50 -15.85 3.26 2.65
C TYR A 50 -14.58 3.96 2.15
N GLN A 51 -14.72 5.16 1.59
CA GLN A 51 -13.60 5.88 0.98
C GLN A 51 -12.43 6.05 1.93
N ARG A 52 -12.68 6.43 3.19
CA ARG A 52 -11.63 6.71 4.17
C ARG A 52 -10.80 5.46 4.46
N GLU A 53 -11.48 4.33 4.68
CA GLU A 53 -10.86 3.03 4.95
C GLU A 53 -10.06 2.53 3.74
N ILE A 54 -10.63 2.61 2.53
CA ILE A 54 -9.96 2.18 1.31
C ILE A 54 -8.76 3.09 1.02
N LEU A 55 -8.92 4.42 1.09
CA LEU A 55 -7.82 5.37 0.89
C LEU A 55 -6.67 5.13 1.86
N PHE A 56 -6.97 4.92 3.14
CA PHE A 56 -5.94 4.55 4.12
C PHE A 56 -5.17 3.32 3.67
N CYS A 57 -5.87 2.22 3.35
CA CYS A 57 -5.22 0.99 2.93
C CYS A 57 -4.31 1.22 1.72
N VAL A 58 -4.79 1.97 0.73
CA VAL A 58 -4.03 2.27 -0.49
C VAL A 58 -2.81 3.14 -0.21
N HIS A 59 -2.94 4.18 0.63
CA HIS A 59 -1.83 5.04 1.00
C HIS A 59 -0.74 4.30 1.78
N GLU A 60 -1.13 3.31 2.59
CA GLU A 60 -0.19 2.44 3.29
C GLU A 60 0.55 1.52 2.32
N LEU A 61 -0.16 0.89 1.37
CA LEU A 61 0.47 0.08 0.33
C LEU A 61 1.41 0.91 -0.56
N VAL A 62 1.01 2.13 -0.94
CA VAL A 62 1.85 3.06 -1.69
C VAL A 62 3.10 3.44 -0.90
N SER A 63 2.95 3.83 0.37
CA SER A 63 4.09 4.15 1.25
C SER A 63 5.07 2.99 1.34
N ASN A 64 4.58 1.76 1.46
CA ASN A 64 5.42 0.56 1.47
C ASN A 64 6.16 0.34 0.14
N GLY A 65 5.52 0.59 -1.00
CA GLY A 65 6.19 0.55 -2.31
C GLY A 65 7.34 1.55 -2.42
N PHE A 66 7.12 2.80 -1.98
CA PHE A 66 8.17 3.82 -1.94
C PHE A 66 9.31 3.45 -0.97
N LYS A 67 8.99 2.94 0.23
CA LYS A 67 9.98 2.48 1.21
C LYS A 67 10.78 1.29 0.69
N ALA A 68 10.15 0.36 -0.04
CA ALA A 68 10.83 -0.78 -0.63
C ALA A 68 11.87 -0.33 -1.67
N ASN A 69 11.49 0.58 -2.56
CA ASN A 69 12.38 1.21 -3.54
C ASN A 69 13.54 1.94 -2.85
N LEU A 70 13.22 2.83 -1.90
CA LEU A 70 14.25 3.58 -1.19
C LEU A 70 15.22 2.67 -0.44
N LYS A 71 14.73 1.60 0.18
CA LYS A 71 15.59 0.64 0.89
C LYS A 71 16.62 0.01 -0.05
N ARG A 72 16.27 -0.27 -1.30
CA ARG A 72 17.18 -0.89 -2.26
C ARG A 72 18.27 0.08 -2.66
N THR A 73 17.89 1.31 -2.99
CA THR A 73 18.84 2.41 -3.23
C THR A 73 19.74 2.64 -2.02
N PHE A 74 19.19 2.63 -0.80
CA PHE A 74 19.95 2.81 0.43
C PHE A 74 21.02 1.71 0.63
N PHE A 75 20.64 0.43 0.48
CA PHE A 75 21.56 -0.69 0.60
C PHE A 75 22.67 -0.63 -0.46
N GLN A 76 22.31 -0.32 -1.72
CA GLN A 76 23.26 -0.15 -2.82
C GLN A 76 24.26 0.99 -2.55
N GLN A 77 23.77 2.16 -2.13
CA GLN A 77 24.63 3.32 -1.82
C GLN A 77 25.58 3.06 -0.64
N ARG A 78 25.21 2.17 0.28
CA ARG A 78 26.05 1.75 1.43
C ARG A 78 26.94 0.56 1.13
N GLY A 79 26.86 -0.03 -0.07
CA GLY A 79 27.60 -1.24 -0.42
C GLY A 79 27.23 -2.45 0.43
N LEU A 80 26.00 -2.48 1.00
CA LEU A 80 25.51 -3.57 1.83
C LEU A 80 24.83 -4.63 0.97
N ASN A 81 25.17 -5.90 1.19
CA ASN A 81 24.49 -6.99 0.51
C ASN A 81 23.19 -7.34 1.25
N ILE A 82 22.03 -7.07 0.61
CA ILE A 82 20.72 -7.32 1.22
C ILE A 82 20.45 -8.81 1.50
N GLU A 83 21.11 -9.73 0.76
CA GLU A 83 21.01 -11.18 0.95
C GLU A 83 21.93 -11.71 2.06
N ASN A 84 22.87 -10.90 2.54
CA ASN A 84 23.71 -11.24 3.69
C ASN A 84 23.00 -10.82 4.99
N MET A 85 22.88 -11.74 5.94
CA MET A 85 22.11 -11.51 7.18
C MET A 85 22.67 -10.39 8.06
N GLU A 86 24.00 -10.27 8.18
CA GLU A 86 24.62 -9.24 9.03
C GLU A 86 24.49 -7.85 8.39
N ASP A 87 24.73 -7.75 7.09
CA ASP A 87 24.50 -6.53 6.31
C ASP A 87 23.02 -6.14 6.30
N TYR A 88 22.11 -7.10 6.19
CA TYR A 88 20.67 -6.88 6.29
C TYR A 88 20.30 -6.27 7.65
N ARG A 89 20.78 -6.88 8.75
CA ARG A 89 20.49 -6.41 10.11
C ARG A 89 20.99 -4.98 10.30
N ARG A 90 22.25 -4.72 9.97
CA ARG A 90 22.88 -3.38 10.07
C ARG A 90 22.19 -2.36 9.17
N GLY A 91 21.98 -2.70 7.90
CA GLY A 91 21.33 -1.84 6.92
C GLY A 91 19.89 -1.49 7.32
N MET A 92 19.15 -2.44 7.90
CA MET A 92 17.80 -2.19 8.40
C MET A 92 17.79 -1.30 9.65
N GLU A 93 18.78 -1.39 10.52
CA GLU A 93 18.94 -0.47 11.65
C GLU A 93 19.22 0.96 11.19
N GLU A 94 20.20 1.13 10.30
CA GLU A 94 20.53 2.44 9.72
C GLU A 94 19.37 3.02 8.91
N PHE A 95 18.68 2.19 8.13
CA PHE A 95 17.50 2.58 7.36
C PHE A 95 16.34 3.03 8.28
N ARG A 96 16.11 2.33 9.40
CA ARG A 96 15.13 2.76 10.40
C ARG A 96 15.51 4.12 11.00
N ASN A 97 16.77 4.35 11.32
CA ASN A 97 17.23 5.63 11.85
C ASN A 97 17.04 6.77 10.85
N LEU A 98 17.30 6.52 9.56
CA LEU A 98 17.02 7.47 8.48
C LEU A 98 15.54 7.89 8.45
N LEU A 99 14.62 6.94 8.64
CA LEU A 99 13.18 7.21 8.68
C LEU A 99 12.74 7.84 10.02
N GLY A 100 13.27 7.38 11.16
CA GLY A 100 12.83 7.74 12.51
C GLY A 100 13.35 9.08 13.03
N THR A 101 14.49 9.57 12.53
CA THR A 101 15.06 10.88 12.95
C THR A 101 14.32 12.11 12.41
N SER A 102 13.18 11.95 11.71
CA SER A 102 12.50 13.07 11.03
C SER A 102 10.97 13.03 11.18
N HIS A 103 10.41 13.62 12.25
CA HIS A 103 8.96 13.88 12.33
C HIS A 103 8.49 15.10 11.50
N THR A 104 9.22 15.48 10.46
CA THR A 104 9.00 16.70 9.63
C THR A 104 9.36 16.40 8.15
N PRO A 105 9.09 17.30 7.16
CA PRO A 105 9.00 17.06 5.70
C PRO A 105 10.15 16.35 4.95
N ARG A 106 11.17 15.84 5.64
CA ARG A 106 12.25 15.01 5.10
C ARG A 106 11.81 13.60 4.69
N GLU A 107 10.71 13.05 5.20
CA GLU A 107 10.19 11.75 4.73
C GLU A 107 9.90 11.78 3.22
N ASP A 108 9.35 12.88 2.71
CA ASP A 108 9.08 13.07 1.28
C ASP A 108 10.35 13.15 0.42
N ALA A 109 11.41 13.76 0.96
CA ALA A 109 12.69 13.89 0.28
C ALA A 109 13.49 12.58 0.32
N ALA A 110 13.43 11.87 1.46
CA ALA A 110 14.03 10.56 1.63
C ALA A 110 13.31 9.52 0.77
N LEU A 111 11.98 9.54 0.70
CA LEU A 111 11.19 8.62 -0.14
C LEU A 111 11.15 9.02 -1.62
N SER A 112 12.01 9.95 -2.06
CA SER A 112 12.17 10.23 -3.48
C SER A 112 12.90 9.06 -4.17
N CYS A 113 12.28 8.53 -5.23
CA CYS A 113 12.86 7.44 -6.02
C CYS A 113 13.73 8.01 -7.16
N GLU A 114 14.94 7.46 -7.36
CA GLU A 114 15.79 7.75 -8.52
C GLU A 114 15.14 7.26 -9.84
N ASN A 115 15.70 7.68 -10.98
CA ASN A 115 15.08 7.63 -12.32
C ASN A 115 14.60 6.25 -12.83
N SER A 116 14.96 5.13 -12.18
CA SER A 116 14.52 3.78 -12.57
C SER A 116 13.40 3.20 -11.68
N SER A 117 13.27 3.62 -10.43
CA SER A 117 12.28 3.07 -9.50
C SER A 117 10.89 3.69 -9.70
N TRP A 118 9.84 2.88 -9.56
CA TRP A 118 8.46 3.33 -9.77
C TRP A 118 7.49 2.62 -8.83
N VAL A 119 6.37 3.30 -8.60
CA VAL A 119 5.17 2.74 -7.95
C VAL A 119 3.98 2.98 -8.87
N LYS A 120 3.16 1.95 -9.07
CA LYS A 120 1.93 2.00 -9.87
C LYS A 120 0.75 1.55 -9.03
N VAL A 121 -0.39 2.16 -9.26
CA VAL A 121 -1.68 1.73 -8.70
C VAL A 121 -2.57 1.26 -9.84
N LYS A 122 -3.16 0.09 -9.69
CA LYS A 122 -4.10 -0.52 -10.63
C LYS A 122 -5.47 -0.55 -9.96
N VAL A 123 -6.50 -0.12 -10.67
CA VAL A 123 -7.88 -0.12 -10.17
C VAL A 123 -8.77 -0.74 -11.24
N HIS A 124 -9.55 -1.76 -10.87
CA HIS A 124 -10.36 -2.52 -11.81
C HIS A 124 -11.70 -2.88 -11.18
N LEU A 125 -12.78 -2.38 -11.77
CA LEU A 125 -14.14 -2.77 -11.40
C LEU A 125 -14.53 -4.02 -12.17
N THR A 126 -14.92 -5.07 -11.43
CA THR A 126 -15.36 -6.35 -11.98
C THR A 126 -16.78 -6.67 -11.50
N SER A 127 -17.41 -7.69 -12.09
CA SER A 127 -18.69 -8.20 -11.59
C SER A 127 -18.62 -8.74 -10.15
N LYS A 128 -17.43 -9.10 -9.66
CA LYS A 128 -17.22 -9.59 -8.28
C LYS A 128 -16.94 -8.46 -7.29
N GLY A 129 -16.72 -7.24 -7.78
CA GLY A 129 -16.38 -6.07 -6.97
C GLY A 129 -15.14 -5.35 -7.46
N LEU A 130 -14.51 -4.59 -6.57
CA LEU A 130 -13.38 -3.73 -6.86
C LEU A 130 -12.05 -4.43 -6.57
N LEU A 131 -11.14 -4.41 -7.53
CA LEU A 131 -9.76 -4.83 -7.35
C LEU A 131 -8.84 -3.61 -7.36
N LEU A 132 -7.97 -3.52 -6.36
CA LEU A 132 -6.96 -2.48 -6.26
C LEU A 132 -5.59 -3.11 -6.03
N GLY A 133 -4.63 -2.86 -6.91
CA GLY A 133 -3.25 -3.33 -6.78
C GLY A 133 -2.28 -2.18 -6.64
N VAL A 134 -1.32 -2.28 -5.72
CA VAL A 134 -0.13 -1.41 -5.68
C VAL A 134 1.08 -2.24 -6.07
N GLU A 135 1.83 -1.76 -7.04
CA GLU A 135 2.98 -2.46 -7.62
C GLU A 135 4.21 -1.57 -7.61
N ASN A 136 5.35 -2.13 -7.21
CA ASN A 136 6.66 -1.50 -7.35
C ASN A 136 7.64 -2.46 -8.02
N ASN A 137 8.75 -1.93 -8.53
CA ASN A 137 9.70 -2.69 -9.35
C ASN A 137 10.88 -3.29 -8.58
N GLU A 138 10.70 -3.56 -7.30
CA GLU A 138 11.73 -4.21 -6.50
C GLU A 138 11.32 -5.64 -6.18
N THR A 139 12.31 -6.52 -6.14
CA THR A 139 12.14 -7.88 -5.64
C THR A 139 11.92 -7.83 -4.13
N LEU A 140 10.84 -8.45 -3.66
CA LEU A 140 10.57 -8.59 -2.23
C LEU A 140 11.62 -9.51 -1.59
N HIS A 141 12.30 -9.03 -0.56
CA HIS A 141 13.26 -9.84 0.16
C HIS A 141 12.54 -10.88 1.04
N TYR A 142 13.17 -12.03 1.26
CA TYR A 142 12.59 -13.14 2.03
C TYR A 142 12.11 -12.70 3.43
N TYR A 143 12.93 -11.97 4.18
CA TYR A 143 12.54 -11.49 5.52
C TYR A 143 11.39 -10.48 5.49
N GLU A 144 11.25 -9.69 4.43
CA GLU A 144 10.11 -8.76 4.31
C GLU A 144 8.82 -9.53 4.06
N ARG A 145 8.86 -10.58 3.25
CA ARG A 145 7.73 -11.49 3.04
C ARG A 145 7.27 -12.11 4.35
N LEU A 146 8.21 -12.65 5.13
CA LEU A 146 7.90 -13.25 6.45
C LEU A 146 7.23 -12.23 7.38
N ARG A 147 7.72 -10.98 7.42
CA ARG A 147 7.13 -9.92 8.24
C ARG A 147 5.72 -9.51 7.81
N ILE A 148 5.41 -9.55 6.51
CA ILE A 148 4.05 -9.28 6.01
C ILE A 148 3.11 -10.40 6.47
N LEU A 149 3.52 -11.66 6.31
CA LEU A 149 2.73 -12.83 6.70
C LEU A 149 2.51 -12.89 8.23
N ASP A 150 3.52 -12.54 9.02
CA ASP A 150 3.40 -12.45 10.47
C ASP A 150 2.36 -11.38 10.88
N LYS A 151 2.43 -10.18 10.29
CA LYS A 151 1.44 -9.11 10.54
C LYS A 151 0.03 -9.52 10.15
N GLU A 152 -0.13 -10.22 9.01
CA GLU A 152 -1.43 -10.75 8.59
C GLU A 152 -1.94 -11.76 9.62
N ASN A 153 -1.09 -12.70 10.07
CA ASN A 153 -1.45 -13.69 11.07
C ASN A 153 -1.82 -13.06 12.42
N ARG A 154 -1.02 -12.11 12.92
CA ARG A 154 -1.28 -11.40 14.19
C ARG A 154 -2.58 -10.62 14.13
N SER A 155 -2.83 -9.90 13.04
CA SER A 155 -4.06 -9.11 12.85
C SER A 155 -5.34 -9.96 12.96
N SER A 156 -5.28 -11.25 12.60
CA SER A 156 -6.43 -12.15 12.68
C SER A 156 -6.95 -12.32 14.11
N ARG A 157 -6.10 -12.14 15.12
CA ARG A 157 -6.43 -12.31 16.54
C ARG A 157 -6.91 -11.00 17.19
N ILE A 158 -6.50 -9.86 16.64
CA ILE A 158 -6.81 -8.52 17.14
C ILE A 158 -8.30 -8.21 16.95
N GLN A 159 -8.95 -7.78 18.02
CA GLN A 159 -10.38 -7.42 18.06
C GLN A 159 -10.60 -5.92 18.28
N THR A 160 -9.68 -5.25 18.97
CA THR A 160 -9.83 -3.84 19.30
C THR A 160 -8.66 -2.99 18.80
N VAL A 161 -8.90 -1.70 18.61
CA VAL A 161 -7.82 -0.74 18.26
C VAL A 161 -6.79 -0.66 19.38
N THR A 162 -7.21 -0.76 20.63
CA THR A 162 -6.30 -0.77 21.79
C THR A 162 -5.34 -1.96 21.73
N GLU A 163 -5.85 -3.17 21.48
CA GLU A 163 -5.01 -4.37 21.28
C GLU A 163 -4.03 -4.16 20.11
N LEU A 164 -4.48 -3.53 19.03
CA LEU A 164 -3.63 -3.24 17.89
C LEU A 164 -2.47 -2.32 18.23
N LEU A 165 -2.75 -1.25 19.00
CA LEU A 165 -1.73 -0.32 19.45
C LEU A 165 -0.75 -0.99 20.41
N LEU A 166 -1.25 -1.80 21.36
CA LEU A 166 -0.40 -2.56 22.28
C LEU A 166 0.49 -3.57 21.55
N ASP A 167 -0.06 -4.34 20.62
CA ASP A 167 0.70 -5.33 19.82
C ASP A 167 1.80 -4.65 19.00
N SER A 168 1.55 -3.42 18.55
CA SER A 168 2.52 -2.64 17.77
C SER A 168 3.69 -2.10 18.58
N HIS A 169 3.48 -1.80 19.86
CA HIS A 169 4.53 -1.33 20.75
C HIS A 169 5.56 -2.42 21.07
N ASP A 170 5.14 -3.69 21.02
CA ASP A 170 6.00 -4.87 21.19
C ASP A 170 6.75 -5.27 19.90
N THR A 171 6.44 -4.66 18.76
CA THR A 171 7.26 -4.85 17.56
C THR A 171 8.44 -3.88 17.59
N GLU A 172 9.68 -4.38 17.60
CA GLU A 172 10.94 -3.61 17.54
C GLU A 172 11.08 -2.69 16.30
N GLU A 173 10.00 -2.46 15.55
CA GLU A 173 9.94 -1.59 14.39
C GLU A 173 8.89 -0.50 14.61
N GLY A 174 9.34 0.71 14.98
CA GLY A 174 8.55 1.95 15.01
C GLY A 174 7.95 2.40 13.66
N ALA A 175 7.80 1.50 12.69
CA ALA A 175 7.19 1.70 11.37
C ALA A 175 6.27 0.53 10.94
N GLY A 176 6.00 -0.43 11.84
CA GLY A 176 5.27 -1.68 11.52
C GLY A 176 3.75 -1.59 11.54
N LEU A 177 3.20 -0.50 12.07
CA LEU A 177 1.78 -0.28 12.33
C LEU A 177 0.89 -0.29 11.08
N GLY A 178 1.38 0.24 9.96
CA GLY A 178 0.57 0.50 8.76
C GLY A 178 -0.15 -0.72 8.21
N LEU A 179 0.60 -1.82 7.96
CA LEU A 179 0.02 -3.07 7.45
C LEU A 179 -0.86 -3.75 8.50
N LEU A 180 -0.52 -3.67 9.78
CA LEU A 180 -1.34 -4.23 10.85
C LEU A 180 -2.71 -3.54 10.91
N PHE A 181 -2.73 -2.19 10.84
CA PHE A 181 -3.95 -1.39 10.72
C PHE A 181 -4.72 -1.71 9.45
N LEU A 182 -4.03 -1.87 8.31
CA LEU A 182 -4.67 -2.26 7.05
C LEU A 182 -5.42 -3.58 7.22
N PHE A 183 -4.79 -4.62 7.74
CA PHE A 183 -5.46 -5.92 7.93
C PHE A 183 -6.61 -5.84 8.93
N TYR A 184 -6.46 -5.05 9.99
CA TYR A 184 -7.54 -4.76 10.93
C TYR A 184 -8.74 -4.08 10.24
N ILE A 185 -8.49 -3.09 9.38
CA ILE A 185 -9.54 -2.42 8.59
C ILE A 185 -10.24 -3.41 7.65
N LEU A 186 -9.48 -4.25 6.93
CA LEU A 186 -10.07 -5.27 6.05
C LEU A 186 -10.99 -6.22 6.83
N LYS A 187 -10.56 -6.66 8.03
CA LYS A 187 -11.33 -7.58 8.87
C LYS A 187 -12.60 -6.93 9.44
N HIS A 188 -12.48 -5.74 10.03
CA HIS A 188 -13.53 -5.17 10.89
C HIS A 188 -14.40 -4.11 10.21
N ARG A 189 -13.86 -3.40 9.21
CA ARG A 189 -14.56 -2.30 8.52
C ARG A 189 -14.97 -2.65 7.10
N LEU A 190 -14.21 -3.51 6.43
CA LEU A 190 -14.44 -3.92 5.06
C LEU A 190 -14.64 -5.45 4.95
N PRO A 191 -15.56 -6.05 5.72
CA PRO A 191 -15.71 -7.49 5.83
C PRO A 191 -15.92 -8.15 4.46
N GLY A 192 -15.28 -9.30 4.25
CA GLY A 192 -15.28 -10.01 2.96
C GLY A 192 -14.21 -9.50 1.97
N SER A 193 -13.46 -8.46 2.31
CA SER A 193 -12.32 -8.01 1.52
C SER A 193 -11.10 -8.90 1.80
N THR A 194 -10.26 -9.10 0.78
CA THR A 194 -9.07 -9.96 0.88
C THR A 194 -7.81 -9.22 0.46
N PHE A 195 -6.69 -9.55 1.11
CA PHE A 195 -5.36 -9.16 0.70
C PHE A 195 -4.66 -10.29 -0.06
N ALA A 196 -3.84 -9.95 -1.05
CA ALA A 196 -2.95 -10.90 -1.70
C ALA A 196 -1.59 -10.25 -1.98
N LEU A 197 -0.52 -11.03 -1.81
CA LEU A 197 0.84 -10.64 -2.14
C LEU A 197 1.34 -11.47 -3.32
N VAL A 198 1.69 -10.79 -4.41
CA VAL A 198 2.25 -11.38 -5.63
C VAL A 198 3.69 -10.89 -5.77
N THR A 199 4.63 -11.83 -5.93
CA THR A 199 6.06 -11.54 -6.05
C THR A 199 6.62 -12.23 -7.27
N GLU A 200 7.17 -11.44 -8.18
CA GLU A 200 7.92 -11.90 -9.36
C GLU A 200 9.30 -11.21 -9.34
N PRO A 201 10.32 -11.75 -10.03
CA PRO A 201 11.61 -11.07 -10.15
C PRO A 201 11.43 -9.62 -10.66
N GLY A 202 11.85 -8.64 -9.87
CA GLY A 202 11.71 -7.21 -10.19
C GLY A 202 10.29 -6.66 -10.11
N ILE A 203 9.32 -7.39 -9.55
CA ILE A 203 7.95 -6.91 -9.33
C ILE A 203 7.43 -7.41 -7.98
N THR A 204 7.03 -6.47 -7.12
CA THR A 204 6.22 -6.77 -5.95
C THR A 204 4.87 -6.10 -6.11
N ARG A 205 3.78 -6.87 -5.93
CA ARG A 205 2.41 -6.36 -6.01
C ARG A 205 1.60 -6.80 -4.80
N MET A 206 0.96 -5.83 -4.16
CA MET A 206 0.00 -6.03 -3.09
C MET A 206 -1.39 -5.71 -3.63
N GLU A 207 -2.32 -6.66 -3.54
CA GLU A 207 -3.68 -6.55 -4.07
C GLU A 207 -4.71 -6.57 -2.95
N LEU A 208 -5.67 -5.65 -3.02
CA LEU A 208 -6.87 -5.62 -2.21
C LEU A 208 -8.05 -5.93 -3.12
N ARG A 209 -8.91 -6.86 -2.70
CA ARG A 209 -10.15 -7.18 -3.39
C ARG A 209 -11.30 -6.87 -2.45
N PHE A 210 -12.21 -6.02 -2.90
CA PHE A 210 -13.41 -5.63 -2.18
C PHE A 210 -14.63 -6.24 -2.88
N PRO A 211 -15.55 -6.88 -2.15
CA PRO A 211 -16.77 -7.44 -2.75
C PRO A 211 -17.69 -6.33 -3.26
N ALA A 212 -18.44 -6.62 -4.33
CA ALA A 212 -19.40 -5.67 -4.94
C ALA A 212 -20.45 -5.14 -3.94
N THR A 213 -20.73 -5.89 -2.89
CA THR A 213 -21.56 -5.45 -1.76
C THR A 213 -20.80 -5.72 -0.47
N LEU A 214 -20.44 -4.65 0.22
CA LEU A 214 -19.88 -4.70 1.57
C LEU A 214 -21.04 -4.64 2.57
N SER A 215 -21.09 -5.59 3.51
CA SER A 215 -21.97 -5.47 4.67
C SER A 215 -21.46 -4.37 5.59
N ARG A 216 -22.36 -3.60 6.24
CA ARG A 216 -21.95 -2.61 7.25
C ARG A 216 -21.13 -3.28 8.36
N GLY A 217 -19.85 -2.94 8.46
CA GLY A 217 -19.05 -3.20 9.66
C GLY A 217 -19.45 -2.27 10.80
N ASN A 218 -19.05 -2.59 12.02
CA ASN A 218 -19.37 -1.78 13.20
C ASN A 218 -18.85 -0.33 13.05
N LYS A 219 -19.71 0.65 13.36
CA LYS A 219 -19.33 2.07 13.52
C LYS A 219 -18.62 2.24 14.86
N PHE A 220 -17.50 2.98 14.90
CA PHE A 220 -16.65 3.07 16.10
C PHE A 220 -16.04 4.47 16.31
N PHE A 221 -16.42 5.46 15.51
CA PHE A 221 -16.10 6.86 15.77
C PHE A 221 -17.41 7.63 15.92
N GLU A 222 -18.05 7.42 17.07
CA GLU A 222 -18.82 8.42 17.82
C GLU A 222 -18.26 8.45 19.24
#